data_AF-A0A847WEN4-F1
#
_entry.id   AF-A0A847WEN4-F1
#
_cell.length_a   1.000
_cell.length_b   1.000
_cell.length_c   1.000
_cell.angle_alpha   90.00
_cell.angle_beta   90.00
_cell.angle_gamma   90.00
#
_symmetry.space_group_name_H-M   'P 1'
#
loop_
_entity.id
_entity.type
_entity.pdbx_description
1 polymer ?
#
loop_
_entity_poly.entity_id
_entity_poly.type
_entity_poly.pdbx_seq_one_letter_code
_entity_poly.pdbx_strand_id
1 'polypeptide(L)'
;IDIMIADPANFHAYVQQQAFIPLTEVFTEEELKPWEEYWFMTKGETDTEPQLYGLSIEGNQIIEKVRFIDERPIIGVISNTTRMDKSKETIQWFMEQQ
;
A
#
# COMPACT_ATOMS: atom_id res chain seq x y z
N ILE A 1 -14.05 -1.10 -4.18
CA ILE A 1 -13.13 -0.79 -3.07
C ILE A 1 -11.83 -0.46 -3.75
N ASP A 2 -11.23 0.68 -3.41
CA ASP A 2 -10.16 1.27 -4.23
C ASP A 2 -8.79 1.06 -3.57
N ILE A 3 -8.76 1.06 -2.23
CA ILE A 3 -7.59 0.79 -1.38
C ILE A 3 -7.93 -0.28 -0.33
N MET A 4 -6.92 -0.99 0.16
CA MET A 4 -7.04 -1.87 1.31
C MET A 4 -5.86 -1.68 2.26
N ILE A 5 -6.17 -1.75 3.55
CA ILE A 5 -5.19 -1.73 4.65
C ILE A 5 -5.24 -3.09 5.31
N ALA A 6 -4.09 -3.72 5.49
CA ALA A 6 -3.95 -5.00 6.18
C ALA A 6 -2.63 -5.04 6.97
N ASP A 7 -2.53 -5.97 7.91
CA ASP A 7 -1.23 -6.32 8.50
C ASP A 7 -0.30 -6.96 7.45
N PRO A 8 1.02 -7.02 7.71
CA PRO A 8 1.98 -7.50 6.72
C PRO A 8 1.74 -8.94 6.24
N ALA A 9 1.28 -9.84 7.12
CA ALA A 9 1.10 -11.24 6.77
C ALA A 9 -0.09 -11.43 5.83
N ASN A 10 -1.23 -10.83 6.17
CA ASN A 10 -2.41 -10.84 5.32
C ASN A 10 -2.17 -10.06 4.02
N PHE A 11 -1.50 -8.90 4.08
CA PHE A 11 -1.17 -8.13 2.89
C PHE A 11 -0.33 -8.96 1.90
N HIS A 12 0.72 -9.62 2.38
CA HIS A 12 1.54 -10.52 1.54
C HIS A 12 0.68 -11.63 0.90
N ALA A 13 -0.19 -12.28 1.69
CA ALA A 13 -1.07 -13.34 1.18
C ALA A 13 -2.04 -12.84 0.10
N TYR A 14 -2.51 -11.60 0.19
CA TYR A 14 -3.37 -10.97 -0.81
C TYR A 14 -2.59 -10.56 -2.07
N VAL A 15 -1.34 -10.11 -1.94
CA VAL A 15 -0.46 -9.88 -3.11
C VAL A 15 -0.22 -11.16 -3.89
N GLN A 16 -0.02 -12.29 -3.19
CA GLN A 16 0.09 -13.61 -3.82
C GLN A 16 -1.19 -13.99 -4.58
N GLN A 17 -2.36 -13.53 -4.14
CA GLN A 17 -3.65 -13.74 -4.82
C GLN A 17 -3.95 -12.67 -5.88
N GLN A 18 -2.97 -11.85 -6.26
CA GLN A 18 -3.11 -10.78 -7.25
C GLN A 18 -4.19 -9.74 -6.90
N ALA A 19 -4.47 -9.56 -5.60
CA ALA A 19 -5.47 -8.61 -5.13
C ALA A 19 -5.01 -7.15 -5.22
N PHE A 20 -3.70 -6.91 -5.37
CA PHE A 20 -3.09 -5.58 -5.43
C PHE A 20 -2.35 -5.36 -6.74
N ILE A 21 -2.24 -4.11 -7.15
CA ILE A 21 -1.33 -3.68 -8.22
C ILE A 21 -0.06 -3.07 -7.63
N PRO A 22 1.10 -3.19 -8.33
CA PRO A 22 2.30 -2.46 -7.96
C PRO A 22 2.04 -0.94 -7.93
N LEU A 23 2.54 -0.25 -6.91
CA LEU A 23 2.39 1.19 -6.76
C LEU A 23 3.11 1.97 -7.85
N THR A 24 4.11 1.38 -8.50
CA THR A 24 4.78 1.94 -9.69
C THR A 24 3.86 2.01 -10.92
N GLU A 25 2.73 1.30 -10.94
CA GLU A 25 1.68 1.45 -11.96
C GLU A 25 0.72 2.62 -11.65
N VAL A 26 0.77 3.15 -10.43
CA VAL A 26 -0.13 4.20 -9.92
C VAL A 26 0.58 5.55 -9.75
N PHE A 27 1.85 5.49 -9.35
CA PHE A 27 2.69 6.63 -9.04
C PHE A 27 3.96 6.62 -9.90
N THR A 28 4.51 7.80 -10.17
CA THR A 28 5.87 7.89 -10.69
C THR A 28 6.89 7.58 -9.60
N GLU A 29 8.11 7.23 -10.00
CA GLU A 29 9.22 7.01 -9.07
C GLU A 29 9.51 8.26 -8.22
N GLU A 30 9.44 9.45 -8.82
CA GLU A 30 9.63 10.73 -8.13
C GLU A 30 8.58 10.97 -7.04
N GLU A 31 7.33 10.56 -7.28
CA GLU A 31 6.25 10.67 -6.30
C GLU A 31 6.39 9.68 -5.14
N LEU A 32 7.02 8.53 -5.37
CA LEU A 32 7.21 7.49 -4.35
C LEU A 32 8.46 7.71 -3.49
N LYS A 33 9.46 8.39 -4.04
CA LYS A 33 10.76 8.62 -3.40
C LYS A 33 10.69 9.25 -2.00
N PRO A 34 9.79 10.22 -1.71
CA PRO A 34 9.67 10.76 -0.36
C PRO A 34 9.25 9.72 0.70
N TRP A 35 8.71 8.58 0.27
CA TRP A 35 8.18 7.54 1.14
C TRP A 35 9.02 6.25 1.13
N GLU A 36 10.26 6.31 0.66
CA GLU A 36 11.15 5.16 0.50
C GLU A 36 11.31 4.34 1.80
N GLU A 37 11.36 5.00 2.96
CA GLU A 37 11.46 4.33 4.26
C GLU A 37 10.21 3.50 4.64
N TYR A 38 9.08 3.77 3.99
CA TYR A 38 7.81 3.08 4.22
C TYR A 38 7.53 2.00 3.18
N TRP A 39 8.41 1.78 2.21
CA TRP A 39 8.16 0.84 1.12
C TRP A 39 7.99 -0.60 1.61
N PHE A 40 6.87 -1.20 1.22
CA PHE A 40 6.64 -2.63 1.38
C PHE A 40 6.84 -3.35 0.04
N MET A 41 8.05 -3.89 -0.10
CA MET A 41 8.46 -4.69 -1.24
C MET A 41 8.09 -6.16 -1.00
N THR A 42 7.38 -6.75 -1.95
CA THR A 42 7.07 -8.17 -1.91
C THR A 42 6.95 -8.72 -3.33
N LYS A 43 6.97 -10.04 -3.45
CA LYS A 43 6.73 -10.74 -4.70
C LYS A 43 5.25 -11.15 -4.78
N GLY A 44 4.60 -10.94 -5.92
CA GLY A 44 3.33 -11.57 -6.29
C GLY A 44 3.55 -12.91 -7.00
N GLU A 45 2.47 -13.62 -7.34
CA GLU A 45 2.55 -14.95 -7.96
C GLU A 45 3.30 -14.93 -9.31
N THR A 46 3.05 -13.91 -10.12
CA THR A 46 3.58 -13.79 -11.50
C THR A 46 4.85 -12.95 -11.61
N ASP A 47 5.31 -12.37 -10.50
CA ASP A 47 6.46 -11.48 -10.51
C ASP A 47 7.75 -12.28 -10.73
N THR A 48 8.71 -11.69 -11.46
CA THR A 48 10.06 -12.25 -11.54
C THR A 48 10.91 -11.81 -10.34
N GLU A 49 10.72 -10.56 -9.90
CA GLU A 49 11.45 -9.89 -8.82
C GLU A 49 10.48 -9.20 -7.85
N PRO A 50 10.88 -8.91 -6.60
CA PRO A 50 10.03 -8.15 -5.67
C PRO A 50 9.66 -6.77 -6.23
N GLN A 51 8.39 -6.40 -6.12
CA GLN A 51 7.86 -5.09 -6.52
C GLN A 51 7.30 -4.32 -5.32
N LEU A 52 7.14 -3.01 -5.48
CA LEU A 52 6.53 -2.15 -4.47
C LEU A 52 5.00 -2.26 -4.55
N TYR A 53 4.38 -2.96 -3.60
CA TYR A 53 2.92 -3.15 -3.58
C TYR A 53 2.20 -2.29 -2.56
N GLY A 54 2.90 -1.83 -1.53
CA GLY A 54 2.26 -1.10 -0.45
C GLY A 54 3.22 -0.17 0.29
N LEU A 55 2.64 0.66 1.15
CA LEU A 55 3.37 1.53 2.06
C LEU A 55 2.98 1.20 3.50
N SER A 56 3.97 1.12 4.37
CA SER A 56 3.76 1.08 5.81
C SER A 56 3.17 2.41 6.27
N ILE A 57 2.09 2.33 7.03
CA ILE A 57 1.46 3.48 7.69
C ILE A 57 1.56 3.34 9.22
N GLU A 58 2.59 2.65 9.70
CA GLU A 58 2.96 2.58 11.13
C GLU A 58 3.22 3.98 11.69
N GLY A 59 2.55 4.33 12.78
CA GLY A 59 2.62 5.68 13.39
C GLY A 59 1.68 6.71 12.76
N ASN A 60 0.86 6.32 11.77
CA ASN A 60 -0.11 7.23 11.18
C ASN A 60 -1.19 7.63 12.18
N GLN A 61 -1.38 8.94 12.41
CA GLN A 61 -2.32 9.46 13.41
C GLN A 61 -3.78 9.07 13.17
N ILE A 62 -4.15 8.76 11.93
CA ILE A 62 -5.51 8.31 11.57
C ILE A 62 -5.71 6.88 12.06
N ILE A 63 -4.72 6.01 11.84
CA ILE A 63 -4.79 4.59 12.19
C ILE A 63 -4.66 4.37 13.69
N GLU A 64 -3.79 5.13 14.38
CA GLU A 64 -3.65 5.06 15.83
C GLU A 64 -4.96 5.37 16.56
N LYS A 65 -5.75 6.32 16.05
CA LYS A 65 -7.08 6.64 16.60
C LYS A 65 -8.07 5.47 16.47
N VAL A 66 -7.83 4.55 15.55
CA VAL A 66 -8.71 3.39 15.29
C VAL A 66 -8.38 2.21 16.21
N ARG A 67 -7.34 2.26 17.07
CA ARG A 67 -7.09 1.34 18.21
C ARG A 67 -7.04 -0.18 17.91
N PHE A 68 -6.98 -0.63 16.66
CA PHE A 68 -7.13 -2.05 16.32
C PHE A 68 -5.99 -2.68 15.51
N ILE A 69 -4.89 -1.97 15.29
CA ILE A 69 -3.79 -2.50 14.49
C ILE A 69 -2.47 -2.32 15.24
N ASP A 70 -2.13 -3.31 16.08
CA ASP A 70 -0.80 -3.44 16.71
C ASP A 70 0.28 -3.90 15.70
N GLU A 71 -0.11 -4.21 14.46
CA GLU A 71 0.74 -4.80 13.45
C GLU A 71 0.96 -3.82 12.30
N ARG A 72 2.18 -3.27 12.16
CA ARG A 72 2.67 -2.39 11.07
C ARG A 72 1.76 -2.37 9.82
N PRO A 73 0.72 -1.51 9.80
CA PRO A 73 -0.32 -1.60 8.79
C PRO A 73 0.25 -1.21 7.44
N ILE A 74 -0.20 -1.89 6.40
CA ILE A 74 0.23 -1.65 5.02
C ILE A 74 -0.97 -1.26 4.19
N ILE A 75 -0.86 -0.12 3.51
CA ILE A 75 -1.85 0.33 2.54
C ILE A 75 -1.42 -0.02 1.12
N GLY A 76 -2.36 -0.50 0.30
CA GLY A 76 -2.14 -0.81 -1.11
C GLY A 76 -3.36 -0.51 -1.98
N VAL A 77 -3.16 -0.53 -3.30
CA VAL A 77 -4.21 -0.28 -4.30
C VAL A 77 -4.73 -1.60 -4.87
N ILE A 78 -6.05 -1.79 -4.82
CA ILE A 78 -6.66 -3.05 -5.26
C ILE A 78 -6.62 -3.15 -6.80
N SER A 79 -6.28 -4.33 -7.32
CA SER A 79 -6.04 -4.56 -8.75
C SER A 79 -7.25 -4.35 -9.66
N ASN A 80 -8.47 -4.42 -9.14
CA ASN A 80 -9.71 -4.21 -9.90
C ASN A 80 -10.29 -2.78 -9.78
N THR A 81 -9.53 -1.84 -9.20
CA THR A 81 -9.98 -0.45 -9.10
C THR A 81 -10.13 0.18 -10.49
N THR A 82 -11.25 0.86 -10.73
CA THR A 82 -11.44 1.72 -11.91
C THR A 82 -11.18 3.19 -11.60
N ARG A 83 -10.81 3.50 -10.34
CA ARG A 83 -10.69 4.87 -9.81
C ARG A 83 -9.25 5.12 -9.37
N MET A 84 -8.32 5.01 -10.32
CA MET A 84 -6.89 5.12 -10.06
C MET A 84 -6.52 6.45 -9.39
N ASP A 85 -7.00 7.57 -9.93
CA ASP A 85 -6.74 8.91 -9.37
C ASP A 85 -7.21 9.02 -7.91
N LYS A 86 -8.36 8.42 -7.57
CA LYS A 86 -8.87 8.43 -6.19
C LYS A 86 -8.07 7.53 -5.26
N SER A 87 -7.57 6.41 -5.78
CA SER A 87 -6.67 5.52 -5.02
C SER A 87 -5.36 6.25 -4.70
N LYS A 88 -4.82 6.95 -5.71
CA LYS A 88 -3.63 7.79 -5.61
C LYS A 88 -3.79 8.92 -4.58
N GLU A 89 -4.86 9.72 -4.70
CA GLU A 89 -5.19 10.81 -3.76
C GLU A 89 -5.32 10.27 -2.33
N THR A 90 -5.94 9.11 -2.15
CA THR A 90 -6.16 8.55 -0.81
C THR A 90 -4.86 8.10 -0.16
N ILE A 91 -3.96 7.44 -0.91
CA ILE A 91 -2.64 7.07 -0.40
C ILE A 91 -1.83 8.32 -0.06
N GLN A 92 -1.79 9.32 -0.94
CA GLN A 92 -1.13 10.60 -0.66
C GLN A 92 -1.62 11.22 0.64
N TRP A 93 -2.94 11.28 0.82
CA TRP A 93 -3.55 11.81 2.03
C TRP A 93 -3.14 11.03 3.29
N PHE A 94 -3.04 9.69 3.23
CA PHE A 94 -2.51 8.91 4.35
C PHE A 94 -1.06 9.29 4.65
N MET A 95 -0.19 9.33 3.64
CA MET A 95 1.23 9.60 3.83
C MET A 95 1.52 11.04 4.27
N GLU A 96 0.63 12.00 4.01
CA GLU A 96 0.72 13.38 4.53
C GLU A 96 0.41 13.47 6.04
N GLN A 97 -0.25 12.45 6.62
CA GLN A 97 -0.60 12.40 8.05
C GLN A 97 0.36 11.53 8.86
N GLN A 98 1.53 11.22 8.28
CA GLN A 98 2.58 10.41 8.87
C GLN A 98 3.44 11.19 9.86
#